data_AF-A0AAJ0CLX5-F1
#
_entry.id   AF-A0AAJ0CLX5-F1
#
_cell.length_a   1.000
_cell.length_b   1.000
_cell.length_c   1.000
_cell.angle_alpha   90.00
_cell.angle_beta   90.00
_cell.angle_gamma   90.00
#
_symmetry.space_group_name_H-M   'P 1'
#
loop_
_entity.id
_entity.type
_entity.pdbx_description
1 polymer ?
#
loop_
_entity_poly.entity_id
_entity_poly.type
_entity_poly.pdbx_seq_one_letter_code
_entity_poly.pdbx_strand_id
1 'polypeptide(L)'
;MEQVIGNRHADARCLSKFRRPVRINECIPLYEGGSVSFSKKGRCSAYLTADCKGPGKRVDASVKCHSVESWGNPLSILCGGPKAGGEAEGMDVEDGQ
;
A
#
# COMPACT_ATOMS: atom_id res chain seq x y z
N MET A 1 11.81 -3.52 14.06
CA MET A 1 11.92 -2.09 13.66
C MET A 1 10.71 -1.74 12.80
N GLU A 2 9.79 -0.91 13.31
CA GLU A 2 8.70 -0.36 12.50
C GLU A 2 9.27 0.58 11.42
N GLN A 3 9.19 0.16 10.15
CA GLN A 3 9.59 1.00 9.03
C GLN A 3 8.38 1.77 8.52
N VAL A 4 8.28 3.04 8.94
CA VAL A 4 7.37 4.01 8.34
C VAL A 4 7.94 4.44 6.99
N ILE A 5 7.13 4.35 5.94
CA ILE A 5 7.51 4.66 4.55
C ILE A 5 6.69 5.79 3.92
N GLY A 6 5.65 6.29 4.61
CA GLY A 6 4.81 7.37 4.10
C GLY A 6 3.97 8.08 5.16
N ASN A 7 3.27 9.15 4.75
CA ASN A 7 2.40 10.01 5.56
C ASN A 7 3.04 10.54 6.85
N ARG A 8 4.35 10.81 6.82
CA ARG A 8 5.06 11.49 7.93
C ARG A 8 4.94 13.02 7.90
N HIS A 9 4.53 13.60 6.78
CA HIS A 9 4.36 15.04 6.63
C HIS A 9 3.37 15.30 5.49
N ALA A 10 2.36 16.15 5.72
CA ALA A 10 1.51 16.66 4.66
C ALA A 10 2.30 17.73 3.91
N ASP A 11 3.03 17.33 2.86
CA ASP A 11 3.58 18.31 1.92
C ASP A 11 2.43 19.16 1.37
N ALA A 12 2.63 20.47 1.19
CA ALA A 12 1.58 21.42 0.80
C ALA A 12 0.86 21.06 -0.53
N ARG A 13 1.43 20.16 -1.33
CA ARG A 13 0.84 19.64 -2.59
C ARG A 13 0.06 18.35 -2.42
N CYS A 14 0.18 17.72 -1.26
CA CYS A 14 -0.49 16.48 -0.93
C CYS A 14 -1.71 16.86 -0.11
N LEU A 15 -2.91 16.64 -0.65
CA LEU A 15 -4.18 16.71 0.08
C LEU A 15 -4.28 15.57 1.11
N SER A 16 -3.20 15.33 1.86
CA SER A 16 -3.13 14.27 2.84
C SER A 16 -3.88 14.77 4.06
N LYS A 17 -5.21 14.65 4.00
CA LYS A 17 -6.05 14.62 5.21
C LYS A 17 -5.70 13.41 6.10
N PHE A 18 -4.89 12.48 5.57
CA PHE A 18 -4.53 11.22 6.17
C PHE A 18 -3.25 11.33 7.02
N ARG A 19 -3.39 11.76 8.28
CA ARG A 19 -2.27 11.89 9.24
C ARG A 19 -1.74 10.55 9.79
N ARG A 20 -2.24 9.40 9.32
CA ARG A 20 -1.75 8.10 9.78
C ARG A 20 -0.51 7.69 8.98
N PRO A 21 0.61 7.41 9.66
CA PRO A 21 1.83 6.97 9.00
C PRO A 21 1.61 5.65 8.27
N VAL A 22 2.14 5.52 7.06
CA VAL A 22 2.13 4.26 6.32
C VAL A 22 3.29 3.42 6.82
N ARG A 23 2.99 2.30 7.50
CA ARG A 23 4.00 1.35 7.98
C ARG A 23 4.03 0.10 7.13
N ILE A 24 5.20 -0.52 7.05
CA ILE A 24 5.36 -1.83 6.43
C ILE A 24 4.61 -2.90 7.26
N ASN A 25 3.92 -3.82 6.58
CA ASN A 25 3.11 -4.90 7.12
C ASN A 25 1.93 -4.46 7.99
N GLU A 26 1.51 -3.20 7.89
CA GLU A 26 0.32 -2.69 8.54
C GLU A 26 -0.74 -2.37 7.50
N CYS A 27 -1.96 -2.84 7.73
CA CYS A 27 -3.11 -2.41 6.93
C CYS A 27 -3.50 -0.99 7.35
N ILE A 28 -3.44 -0.07 6.41
CA ILE A 28 -3.77 1.32 6.64
C ILE A 28 -5.10 1.61 5.93
N PRO A 29 -6.20 1.90 6.66
CA PRO A 29 -7.42 2.35 6.01
C PRO A 29 -7.14 3.64 5.22
N LEU A 30 -7.94 3.97 4.22
CA LEU A 30 -7.86 5.20 3.44
C LEU A 30 -9.24 5.89 3.47
N TYR A 31 -9.24 7.22 3.38
CA TYR A 31 -10.48 7.99 3.20
C TYR A 31 -10.62 8.36 1.72
N GLU A 32 -11.86 8.35 1.21
CA GLU A 32 -12.17 8.80 -0.14
C GLU A 32 -11.68 10.23 -0.39
N GLY A 33 -11.11 10.48 -1.55
CA GLY A 33 -10.54 11.79 -1.93
C GLY A 33 -9.28 12.18 -1.16
N GLY A 34 -8.64 11.24 -0.46
CA GLY A 34 -7.36 11.44 0.20
C GLY A 34 -6.14 11.29 -0.72
N SER A 35 -4.96 11.54 -0.17
CA SER A 35 -3.68 11.24 -0.83
C SER A 35 -2.70 10.59 0.14
N VAL A 36 -1.79 9.80 -0.42
CA VAL A 36 -0.70 9.13 0.31
C VAL A 36 0.62 9.72 -0.17
N SER A 37 1.42 10.25 0.75
CA SER A 37 2.79 10.71 0.48
C SER A 37 3.78 9.63 0.89
N PHE A 38 4.54 9.08 -0.05
CA PHE A 38 5.61 8.14 0.28
C PHE A 38 6.94 8.89 0.43
N SER A 39 7.61 8.70 1.56
CA SER A 39 8.97 9.18 1.82
C SER A 39 10.05 8.16 1.47
N LYS A 40 9.65 6.90 1.21
CA LYS A 40 10.53 5.80 0.77
C LYS A 40 9.80 4.95 -0.26
N LYS A 41 10.54 4.40 -1.22
CA LYS A 41 9.97 3.49 -2.22
C LYS A 41 9.44 2.22 -1.53
N GLY A 42 8.18 1.89 -1.80
CA GLY A 42 7.50 0.72 -1.24
C GLY A 42 7.03 -0.27 -2.31
N ARG A 43 6.65 -1.47 -1.87
CA ARG A 43 5.76 -2.35 -2.62
C ARG A 43 4.42 -2.32 -1.90
N CYS A 44 3.39 -1.75 -2.52
CA CYS A 44 2.10 -1.58 -1.88
C CYS A 44 0.97 -2.12 -2.77
N SER A 45 -0.06 -2.60 -2.09
CA SER A 45 -1.31 -3.05 -2.69
C SER A 45 -2.46 -2.26 -2.07
N ALA A 46 -3.38 -1.83 -2.91
CA ALA A 46 -4.58 -1.12 -2.55
C ALA A 46 -5.80 -2.05 -2.63
N TYR A 47 -6.75 -1.89 -1.71
CA TYR A 47 -7.91 -2.76 -1.56
C TYR A 47 -9.19 -1.94 -1.54
N LEU A 48 -10.26 -2.49 -2.11
CA LEU A 48 -11.60 -1.89 -2.06
C LEU A 48 -12.32 -2.13 -0.72
N THR A 49 -11.65 -2.78 0.23
CA THR A 49 -12.11 -3.05 1.60
C THR A 49 -11.29 -2.24 2.59
N ALA A 50 -11.83 -1.94 3.77
CA ALA A 50 -11.12 -1.14 4.79
C ALA A 50 -10.10 -1.95 5.61
N ASP A 51 -10.13 -3.28 5.52
CA ASP A 51 -9.34 -4.22 6.33
C ASP A 51 -8.29 -5.00 5.53
N CYS A 52 -7.93 -4.50 4.34
CA CYS A 52 -6.96 -5.11 3.42
C CYS A 52 -7.25 -6.58 3.08
N LYS A 53 -8.54 -6.96 3.05
CA LYS A 53 -8.98 -8.30 2.67
C LYS A 53 -9.44 -8.36 1.23
N GLY A 54 -9.34 -9.55 0.65
CA GLY A 54 -9.76 -9.84 -0.71
C GLY A 54 -8.72 -9.43 -1.76
N PRO A 55 -9.12 -9.28 -3.02
CA PRO A 55 -8.20 -8.97 -4.11
C PRO A 55 -7.63 -7.56 -3.95
N GLY A 56 -6.30 -7.48 -3.83
CA GLY A 56 -5.56 -6.23 -3.82
C GLY A 56 -4.96 -5.92 -5.18
N LYS A 57 -4.93 -4.63 -5.55
CA LYS A 57 -4.27 -4.15 -6.78
C LYS A 57 -2.94 -3.50 -6.42
N ARG A 58 -1.86 -3.88 -7.11
CA ARG A 58 -0.56 -3.23 -6.93
C ARG A 58 -0.61 -1.78 -7.40
N VAL A 59 -0.03 -0.87 -6.61
CA VAL A 59 -0.02 0.57 -6.91
C VAL A 59 1.40 1.13 -6.97
N ASP A 60 1.56 2.27 -7.65
CA ASP A 60 2.81 3.03 -7.64
C ASP A 60 3.05 3.58 -6.23
N ALA A 61 4.15 3.16 -5.61
CA ALA A 61 4.61 3.62 -4.30
C ALA A 61 6.01 4.25 -4.41
N SER A 62 6.25 4.97 -5.50
CA SER A 62 7.41 5.87 -5.66
C SER A 62 7.34 7.06 -4.70
N VAL A 63 8.50 7.65 -4.40
CA VAL A 63 8.68 8.76 -3.44
C VAL A 63 8.08 10.05 -4.00
N LYS A 64 6.76 10.19 -3.86
CA LYS A 64 5.95 11.35 -4.24
C LYS A 64 4.60 11.28 -3.54
N CYS A 65 3.78 12.30 -3.76
CA CYS A 65 2.37 12.27 -3.41
C CYS A 65 1.55 11.53 -4.47
N HIS A 66 0.62 10.69 -4.04
CA HIS A 66 -0.32 9.98 -4.91
C HIS A 66 -1.75 10.25 -4.45
N SER A 67 -2.63 10.60 -5.39
CA SER A 67 -4.07 10.65 -5.10
C SER A 67 -4.63 9.24 -5.03
N VAL A 68 -5.42 8.95 -4.00
CA VAL A 68 -6.12 7.68 -3.83
C VAL A 68 -7.10 7.43 -4.99
N GLU A 69 -7.65 8.50 -5.58
CA GLU A 69 -8.55 8.42 -6.75
C GLU A 69 -7.87 7.80 -7.97
N SER A 70 -6.57 8.08 -8.17
CA SER A 70 -5.78 7.50 -9.27
C SER A 70 -5.60 5.98 -9.16
N TRP A 71 -5.85 5.43 -7.97
CA TRP A 71 -5.83 3.98 -7.71
C TRP A 71 -7.23 3.36 -7.76
N GLY A 72 -8.26 4.14 -8.10
CA GLY A 72 -9.65 3.69 -8.18
C GLY A 72 -10.40 3.75 -6.85
N ASN A 73 -10.09 4.74 -6.00
CA ASN A 73 -10.73 4.94 -4.69
C ASN A 73 -10.68 3.71 -3.75
N PRO A 74 -9.49 3.13 -3.49
CA PRO A 74 -9.36 2.07 -2.50
C PRO A 74 -9.67 2.58 -1.09
N LEU A 75 -10.18 1.68 -0.26
CA LEU A 75 -10.52 1.91 1.15
C LEU A 75 -9.41 1.51 2.12
N SER A 76 -8.37 0.80 1.65
CA SER A 76 -7.16 0.54 2.44
C SER A 76 -5.94 0.26 1.56
N ILE A 77 -4.76 0.33 2.18
CA ILE A 77 -3.47 0.03 1.58
C ILE A 77 -2.63 -0.81 2.53
N LEU A 78 -1.91 -1.79 1.98
CA LEU A 78 -0.92 -2.59 2.69
C LEU A 78 0.40 -2.48 1.95
N CYS A 79 1.46 -2.13 2.67
CA CYS A 79 2.80 -2.00 2.10
C CYS A 79 3.75 -3.02 2.72
N GLY A 80 4.53 -3.71 1.90
CA GLY A 80 5.61 -4.60 2.34
C GLY A 80 5.21 -6.02 2.77
N GLY A 81 3.98 -6.45 2.52
CA GLY A 81 3.56 -7.86 2.59
C GLY A 81 3.93 -8.68 1.35
N PRO A 82 3.75 -10.02 1.37
CA PRO A 82 3.87 -10.86 0.17
C PRO A 82 2.89 -10.37 -0.91
N LYS A 83 3.21 -10.67 -2.18
CA LYS A 83 2.50 -10.22 -3.39
C LYS A 83 0.98 -10.19 -3.19
N ALA A 84 0.33 -9.12 -3.64
CA ALA A 84 -1.13 -9.11 -3.80
C ALA A 84 -1.54 -10.38 -4.56
N GLY A 85 -2.45 -11.17 -3.96
CA GLY A 85 -2.85 -12.47 -4.46
C GLY A 85 -3.25 -12.42 -5.94
N GLY A 86 -2.49 -13.14 -6.75
CA GLY A 86 -2.64 -13.18 -8.20
C GLY A 86 -1.45 -13.75 -8.96
N GLU A 87 -0.56 -14.50 -8.32
CA GLU A 87 0.31 -15.47 -8.99
C GLU A 87 0.69 -16.51 -7.93
N ALA A 88 0.31 -17.76 -8.16
CA ALA A 88 0.86 -18.88 -7.44
C ALA A 88 2.38 -18.82 -7.64
N GLU A 89 3.14 -18.59 -6.56
CA GLU A 89 4.52 -19.09 -6.56
C GLU A 89 4.38 -20.61 -6.63
N GLY A 90 4.67 -21.14 -7.82
CA GLY A 90 4.88 -22.55 -8.00
C GLY A 90 5.83 -23.02 -6.92
N MET A 91 5.33 -23.94 -6.12
CA MET A 91 6.13 -24.73 -5.21
C MET A 91 7.03 -25.59 -6.11
N ASP A 92 8.28 -25.17 -6.29
CA ASP A 92 9.32 -26.05 -6.80
C ASP A 92 9.43 -27.22 -5.81
N VAL A 93 8.73 -28.31 -6.12
CA VAL A 93 8.94 -29.59 -5.46
C VAL A 93 10.28 -30.10 -5.98
N GLU A 94 11.34 -29.75 -5.25
CA GLU A 94 12.62 -30.44 -5.37
C GLU A 94 12.40 -31.85 -4.77
N ASP A 95 11.92 -32.79 -5.59
CA ASP A 95 11.91 -34.20 -5.26
C ASP A 95 13.36 -34.71 -5.42
N GLY A 96 14.01 -34.90 -4.29
CA GLY A 96 15.33 -35.48 -4.21
C GLY A 96 15.26 -37.01 -4.24
N GLN A 97 16.22 -37.57 -4.98
CA GLN A 97 16.70 -38.97 -5.05
C GLN A 97 16.07 -39.88 -6.12
#